data_AF-A0AAW2PGV4-F1
#
_entry.id   AF-A0AAW2PGV4-F1
#
_cell.length_a   1.000
_cell.length_b   1.000
_cell.length_c   1.000
_cell.angle_alpha   90.00
_cell.angle_beta   90.00
_cell.angle_gamma   90.00
#
_symmetry.space_group_name_H-M   'P 1'
#
loop_
_entity.id
_entity.type
_entity.pdbx_description
1 polymer ?
#
loop_
_entity_poly.entity_id
_entity_poly.type
_entity_poly.pdbx_seq_one_letter_code
_entity_poly.pdbx_strand_id
1 'polypeptide(L)'
;MDTNKFNGTNYTDWLRNLRIVLDFENQGYVLEKPLHMALPKGSLPKERLTFDKRLEDNHKVRSIILASMVNEIQKQYDRLDNVPSIMLCMKEVYTGPDQHIRYATIKAFFGTKMTEGSSVQSHGVKMLSLVE
;
A
#
# COMPACT_ATOMS: atom_id res chain seq x y z
N MET A 1 7.68 -9.41 22.68
CA MET A 1 8.03 -7.99 22.41
C MET A 1 7.21 -7.49 21.21
N ASP A 2 5.96 -7.97 21.08
CA ASP A 2 5.24 -8.03 19.80
C ASP A 2 4.03 -7.10 19.71
N THR A 3 3.79 -6.30 20.75
CA THR A 3 2.63 -5.42 20.87
C THR A 3 2.66 -4.24 19.89
N ASN A 4 3.82 -3.92 19.31
CA ASN A 4 3.97 -2.77 18.41
C ASN A 4 3.86 -3.14 16.92
N LYS A 5 3.62 -4.42 16.59
CA LYS A 5 3.54 -4.89 15.20
C LYS A 5 2.11 -5.01 14.70
N PHE A 6 1.88 -4.67 13.43
CA PHE A 6 0.63 -4.89 12.71
C PHE A 6 0.47 -6.34 12.33
N ASN A 7 -0.59 -6.97 12.82
CA ASN A 7 -0.96 -8.36 12.54
C ASN A 7 -2.22 -8.47 11.66
N GLY A 8 -2.74 -7.35 11.14
CA GLY A 8 -3.95 -7.34 10.31
C GLY A 8 -5.24 -7.00 11.05
N THR A 9 -5.34 -7.32 12.35
CA THR A 9 -6.62 -7.19 13.08
C THR A 9 -6.77 -5.88 13.85
N ASN A 10 -5.68 -5.12 14.03
CA ASN A 10 -5.61 -3.92 14.88
C ASN A 10 -5.25 -2.63 14.11
N TYR A 11 -5.76 -2.48 12.88
CA TYR A 11 -5.35 -1.40 11.97
C TYR A 11 -5.41 0.00 12.59
N THR A 12 -6.45 0.31 13.36
CA THR A 12 -6.60 1.62 14.02
C THR A 12 -5.49 1.89 15.04
N ASP A 13 -5.15 0.91 15.87
CA ASP A 13 -4.10 1.05 16.89
C ASP A 13 -2.72 1.12 16.24
N TRP A 14 -2.48 0.27 15.25
CA TRP A 14 -1.25 0.31 14.47
C TRP A 14 -1.06 1.67 13.77
N LEU A 15 -2.10 2.18 13.10
CA LEU A 15 -2.05 3.47 12.41
C LEU A 15 -1.78 4.62 13.39
N ARG A 16 -2.36 4.56 14.59
CA ARG A 16 -2.08 5.52 15.66
C ARG A 16 -0.61 5.47 16.08
N ASN A 17 -0.05 4.29 16.31
CA ASN A 17 1.35 4.13 16.68
C ASN A 17 2.29 4.58 15.56
N LEU A 18 1.97 4.26 14.31
CA LEU A 18 2.71 4.71 13.14
C LEU A 18 2.74 6.24 13.08
N ARG A 19 1.60 6.92 13.25
CA ARG A 19 1.54 8.39 13.26
C ARG A 19 2.43 9.00 14.33
N ILE A 20 2.49 8.43 15.53
CA ILE A 20 3.40 8.88 16.59
C ILE A 20 4.86 8.81 16.15
N VAL A 21 5.28 7.70 15.55
CA VAL A 21 6.66 7.54 15.04
C VAL A 21 6.95 8.53 13.91
N LEU A 22 6.01 8.74 13.01
CA LEU A 22 6.20 9.65 11.88
C LEU A 22 6.15 11.13 12.27
N ASP A 23 5.40 11.48 13.31
CA ASP A 23 5.39 12.83 13.86
C ASP A 23 6.73 13.16 14.52
N PHE A 24 7.36 12.17 15.18
CA PHE A 24 8.72 12.30 15.72
C PHE A 24 9.76 12.61 14.62
N GLU A 25 9.63 11.96 13.45
CA GLU A 25 10.51 12.18 12.29
C GLU A 25 10.07 13.35 11.39
N ASN A 26 8.97 14.04 11.70
CA ASN A 26 8.34 15.08 10.85
C ASN A 26 8.01 14.60 9.42
N GLN A 27 7.57 13.35 9.29
CA GLN A 27 7.28 12.67 8.02
C GLN A 27 5.82 12.25 7.85
N GLY A 28 4.91 12.64 8.76
CA GLY A 28 3.50 12.26 8.67
C GLY A 28 2.82 12.64 7.35
N TYR A 29 3.29 13.71 6.69
CA TYR A 29 2.78 14.17 5.40
C TYR A 29 2.90 13.13 4.26
N VAL A 30 3.82 12.17 4.39
CA VAL A 30 4.10 11.14 3.38
C VAL A 30 2.94 10.14 3.26
N LEU A 31 2.12 9.98 4.30
CA LEU A 31 0.99 9.06 4.27
C LEU A 31 -0.12 9.50 3.29
N GLU A 32 -0.28 10.80 3.11
CA GLU A 32 -1.41 11.38 2.38
C GLU A 32 -1.01 11.99 1.04
N LYS A 33 0.20 12.55 0.95
CA LYS A 33 0.64 13.26 -0.24
C LYS A 33 1.23 12.29 -1.25
N PRO A 34 0.63 12.14 -2.45
CA PRO A 34 1.23 11.32 -3.50
C PRO A 34 2.61 11.84 -3.86
N LEU A 35 3.56 10.92 -4.06
CA LEU A 35 4.80 11.28 -4.71
C LEU A 35 4.54 11.48 -6.20
N HIS A 36 4.86 12.67 -6.70
CA HIS A 36 5.02 12.85 -8.14
C HIS A 36 6.27 12.06 -8.56
N MET A 37 6.18 11.25 -9.61
CA MET A 37 7.31 10.39 -10.03
C MET A 37 8.35 11.13 -10.88
N ALA A 38 8.09 12.38 -11.27
CA ALA A 38 9.03 13.18 -12.04
C ALA A 38 8.85 14.67 -11.78
N LEU A 39 9.96 15.40 -11.83
CA LEU A 39 9.98 16.85 -11.90
C LEU A 39 9.82 17.33 -13.35
N PRO A 40 9.08 18.42 -13.60
CA PRO A 40 9.02 19.06 -14.91
C PRO A 40 10.40 19.44 -15.46
N LYS A 41 10.53 19.40 -16.79
CA LYS A 41 11.76 19.85 -17.46
C LYS A 41 11.93 21.36 -17.22
N GLY A 42 13.07 21.75 -16.65
CA GLY A 42 13.33 23.14 -16.26
C GLY A 42 13.11 23.47 -14.77
N SER A 43 12.79 22.47 -13.94
CA SER A 43 12.66 22.67 -12.50
C SER A 43 13.88 23.31 -11.86
N LEU A 44 13.60 24.29 -10.98
CA LEU A 44 14.60 25.04 -10.24
C LEU A 44 15.40 24.12 -9.30
N PRO A 45 16.66 24.47 -8.95
CA PRO A 45 17.46 23.68 -8.01
C PRO A 45 16.76 23.41 -6.67
N LYS A 46 16.01 24.38 -6.16
CA LYS A 46 15.23 24.24 -4.91
C LYS A 46 14.10 23.20 -5.03
N GLU A 47 13.48 23.08 -6.21
CA GLU A 47 12.43 22.08 -6.46
C GLU A 47 13.03 20.67 -6.50
N ARG A 48 14.22 20.52 -7.09
CA ARG A 48 14.98 19.26 -7.11
C ARG A 48 15.32 18.78 -5.70
N LEU A 49 15.89 19.66 -4.88
CA LEU A 49 16.20 19.35 -3.48
C LEU A 49 14.96 18.95 -2.67
N THR A 50 13.83 19.62 -2.92
CA THR A 50 12.56 19.29 -2.25
C THR A 50 12.03 17.93 -2.69
N PHE A 51 12.17 17.59 -3.98
CA PHE A 51 11.78 16.30 -4.53
C PHE A 51 12.65 15.15 -3.98
N ASP A 52 13.97 15.31 -4.00
CA ASP A 52 14.91 14.30 -3.50
C ASP A 52 14.65 14.01 -2.02
N LYS A 53 14.41 15.06 -1.21
CA LYS A 53 14.01 14.91 0.19
C LYS A 53 12.71 14.12 0.33
N ARG A 54 11.71 14.39 -0.51
CA ARG A 54 10.43 13.64 -0.47
C ARG A 54 10.60 12.17 -0.85
N LEU A 55 11.49 11.88 -1.79
CA LEU A 55 11.82 10.51 -2.17
C LEU A 55 12.50 9.77 -1.01
N GLU A 56 13.46 10.41 -0.35
CA GLU A 56 14.11 9.87 0.84
C GLU A 56 13.12 9.63 1.99
N ASP A 57 12.27 10.61 2.29
CA ASP A 57 11.23 10.49 3.33
C ASP A 57 10.26 9.35 3.00
N ASN A 58 9.90 9.15 1.72
CA ASN A 58 9.06 8.03 1.31
C ASN A 58 9.74 6.67 1.55
N HIS A 59 11.01 6.52 1.18
CA HIS A 59 11.76 5.29 1.45
C HIS A 59 11.89 4.98 2.94
N LYS A 60 12.10 6.00 3.77
CA LYS A 60 12.15 5.85 5.24
C LYS A 60 10.81 5.40 5.80
N VAL A 61 9.73 6.12 5.47
CA VAL A 61 8.37 5.82 5.95
C VAL A 61 7.94 4.43 5.49
N ARG A 62 8.22 4.06 4.24
CA ARG A 62 7.97 2.72 3.72
C ARG A 62 8.68 1.64 4.54
N SER A 63 9.95 1.88 4.88
CA SER A 63 10.73 0.94 5.69
C SER A 63 10.14 0.78 7.09
N ILE A 64 9.71 1.88 7.72
CA ILE A 64 9.03 1.85 9.02
C ILE A 64 7.72 1.05 8.94
N ILE A 65 6.90 1.31 7.92
CA ILE A 65 5.65 0.60 7.67
C ILE A 65 5.91 -0.91 7.54
N LEU A 66 6.82 -1.32 6.65
CA LEU A 66 7.13 -2.74 6.42
C LEU A 66 7.73 -3.42 7.66
N ALA A 67 8.65 -2.76 8.37
CA ALA A 67 9.26 -3.30 9.58
C ALA A 67 8.27 -3.44 10.75
N SER A 68 7.21 -2.62 10.76
CA SER A 68 6.16 -2.70 11.76
C SER A 68 5.17 -3.84 11.49
N MET A 69 5.26 -4.57 10.38
CA MET A 69 4.33 -5.65 10.03
C MET A 69 4.86 -7.01 10.45
N VAL A 70 3.95 -7.99 10.60
CA VAL A 70 4.33 -9.40 10.57
C VAL A 70 4.70 -9.84 9.15
N ASN A 71 5.55 -10.86 9.03
CA ASN A 71 6.13 -11.30 7.76
C ASN A 71 5.09 -11.59 6.67
N GLU A 72 3.94 -12.16 7.03
CA GLU A 72 2.88 -12.53 6.10
C GLU A 72 2.24 -11.31 5.43
N ILE A 73 2.12 -10.21 6.16
CA ILE A 73 1.56 -8.94 5.67
C ILE A 73 2.64 -8.14 4.95
N GLN A 74 3.85 -8.12 5.50
CA GLN A 74 5.00 -7.44 4.90
C GLN A 74 5.23 -7.88 3.45
N LYS A 75 5.21 -9.19 3.17
CA LYS A 75 5.39 -9.76 1.82
C LYS A 75 4.31 -9.37 0.81
N GLN A 76 3.16 -8.87 1.27
CA GLN A 76 2.10 -8.41 0.36
C GLN A 76 2.38 -6.99 -0.15
N TYR A 77 3.14 -6.20 0.62
CA TYR A 77 3.37 -4.79 0.36
C TYR A 77 4.84 -4.45 0.03
N ASP A 78 5.77 -5.40 0.18
CA ASP A 78 7.22 -5.21 -0.03
C ASP A 78 7.65 -4.88 -1.47
N ARG A 79 6.74 -5.02 -2.45
CA ARG A 79 6.94 -4.62 -3.85
C ARG A 79 6.31 -3.28 -4.20
N LEU A 80 5.52 -2.69 -3.30
CA LEU A 80 4.92 -1.38 -3.53
C LEU A 80 5.92 -0.31 -3.10
N ASP A 81 6.30 0.58 -4.01
CA ASP A 81 7.26 1.64 -3.70
C ASP A 81 6.60 2.89 -3.11
N ASN A 82 5.33 3.12 -3.41
CA ASN A 82 4.62 4.34 -3.00
C ASN A 82 3.83 4.14 -1.69
N VAL A 83 4.26 4.82 -0.62
CA VAL A 83 3.59 4.81 0.70
C VAL A 83 2.07 5.08 0.64
N PRO A 84 1.58 6.15 -0.02
CA PRO A 84 0.14 6.37 -0.18
C PRO A 84 -0.63 5.18 -0.78
N SER A 85 -0.03 4.45 -1.72
CA SER A 85 -0.65 3.25 -2.30
C SER A 85 -0.74 2.09 -1.30
N ILE A 86 0.31 1.90 -0.48
CA ILE A 86 0.29 0.92 0.62
C ILE A 86 -0.83 1.29 1.60
N MET A 87 -0.88 2.55 2.05
CA MET A 87 -1.88 3.04 3.01
C MET A 87 -3.31 2.89 2.49
N LEU A 88 -3.55 3.20 1.21
CA LEU A 88 -4.85 3.03 0.59
C LEU A 88 -5.28 1.55 0.59
N CYS A 89 -4.41 0.65 0.13
CA CYS A 89 -4.70 -0.78 0.09
C CYS A 89 -4.97 -1.35 1.50
N MET A 90 -4.17 -0.95 2.48
CA MET A 90 -4.39 -1.38 3.87
C MET A 90 -5.72 -0.86 4.42
N LYS A 91 -6.04 0.42 4.22
CA LYS A 91 -7.33 0.98 4.63
C LYS A 91 -8.48 0.17 4.02
N GLU A 92 -8.40 -0.11 2.73
CA GLU A 92 -9.42 -0.86 2.01
C GLU A 92 -9.65 -2.29 2.52
N VAL A 93 -8.58 -2.97 2.93
CA VAL A 93 -8.62 -4.35 3.44
C VAL A 93 -9.05 -4.40 4.91
N TYR A 94 -8.60 -3.46 5.73
CA TYR A 94 -8.69 -3.56 7.20
C TYR A 94 -9.66 -2.57 7.86
N THR A 95 -10.33 -1.71 7.08
CA THR A 95 -11.36 -0.79 7.60
C THR A 95 -12.72 -0.90 6.91
N GLY A 96 -12.87 -1.78 5.91
CA GLY A 96 -14.11 -1.94 5.14
C GLY A 96 -15.18 -2.80 5.85
N PRO A 97 -16.49 -2.57 5.61
CA PRO A 97 -17.58 -3.29 6.29
C PRO A 97 -17.78 -4.76 5.90
N ASP A 98 -16.96 -5.36 5.04
CA ASP A 98 -17.08 -6.80 4.72
C ASP A 98 -15.73 -7.42 4.35
N GLN A 99 -14.86 -7.47 5.34
CA GLN A 99 -13.46 -7.92 5.25
C GLN A 99 -13.31 -9.31 4.61
N HIS A 100 -14.29 -10.19 4.81
CA HIS A 100 -14.26 -11.55 4.26
C HIS A 100 -14.67 -11.61 2.80
N ILE A 101 -15.75 -10.91 2.41
CA ILE A 101 -16.24 -10.92 1.03
C ILE A 101 -15.23 -10.22 0.12
N ARG A 102 -14.72 -9.04 0.52
CA ARG A 102 -13.77 -8.29 -0.31
C ARG A 102 -12.43 -9.00 -0.46
N TYR A 103 -11.90 -9.60 0.61
CA TYR A 103 -10.67 -10.41 0.53
C TYR A 103 -10.87 -11.64 -0.35
N ALA A 104 -12.00 -12.34 -0.23
CA ALA A 104 -12.33 -13.48 -1.08
C ALA A 104 -12.41 -13.07 -2.56
N THR A 105 -13.03 -11.94 -2.86
CA THR A 105 -13.15 -11.39 -4.22
C THR A 105 -11.78 -11.00 -4.80
N ILE A 106 -10.96 -10.25 -4.06
CA ILE A 106 -9.61 -9.85 -4.51
C ILE A 106 -8.72 -11.07 -4.71
N LYS A 107 -8.73 -12.02 -3.77
CA LYS A 107 -7.95 -13.27 -3.87
C LYS A 107 -8.43 -14.14 -5.04
N ALA A 108 -9.73 -14.23 -5.26
CA ALA A 108 -10.29 -14.94 -6.42
C ALA A 108 -9.84 -14.27 -7.71
N PHE A 109 -9.96 -12.95 -7.82
CA PHE A 109 -9.56 -12.17 -8.99
C PHE A 109 -8.09 -12.36 -9.37
N PHE A 110 -7.16 -12.13 -8.42
CA PHE A 110 -5.71 -12.32 -8.65
C PHE A 110 -5.33 -13.80 -8.79
N GLY A 111 -6.11 -14.72 -8.24
CA GLY A 111 -5.90 -16.16 -8.34
C GLY A 111 -6.45 -16.80 -9.62
N THR A 112 -7.31 -16.09 -10.36
CA THR A 112 -7.89 -16.60 -11.61
C THR A 112 -6.81 -16.75 -12.67
N LYS A 113 -6.40 -17.99 -12.94
CA LYS A 113 -5.55 -18.30 -14.09
C LYS A 113 -6.42 -18.67 -15.29
N MET A 114 -6.00 -18.24 -16.47
CA MET A 114 -6.61 -18.69 -17.72
C MET A 114 -6.25 -20.15 -17.94
N THR A 115 -7.24 -21.00 -18.17
CA THR A 115 -7.03 -22.42 -18.45
C THR A 115 -6.41 -22.57 -19.84
N GLU A 116 -5.43 -23.46 -19.99
CA GLU A 116 -4.79 -23.72 -21.28
C GLU A 116 -5.84 -24.20 -22.30
N GLY A 117 -5.86 -23.59 -23.48
CA GLY A 117 -6.88 -23.83 -24.51
C GLY A 117 -8.22 -23.11 -24.33
N SER A 118 -8.40 -22.30 -23.26
CA SER A 118 -9.61 -21.49 -23.08
C SER A 118 -9.55 -20.15 -23.82
N SER A 119 -10.72 -19.63 -24.23
CA SER A 119 -10.84 -18.33 -24.90
C SER A 119 -10.60 -17.17 -23.94
N VAL A 120 -9.79 -16.20 -24.37
CA VAL A 120 -9.50 -14.95 -23.65
C VAL A 120 -10.78 -14.18 -23.32
N GLN A 121 -11.78 -14.20 -24.20
CA GLN A 121 -13.06 -13.53 -23.97
C GLN A 121 -13.83 -14.16 -22.80
N SER A 122 -13.86 -15.49 -22.72
CA SER A 122 -14.52 -16.23 -21.63
C SER A 122 -13.83 -15.96 -20.29
N HIS A 123 -12.49 -15.92 -20.31
CA HIS A 123 -11.71 -15.54 -19.14
C HIS A 123 -11.97 -14.08 -18.71
N GLY A 124 -12.07 -13.16 -19.67
CA GLY A 124 -12.40 -11.75 -19.42
C GLY A 124 -13.77 -11.57 -18.76
N VAL A 125 -14.80 -12.28 -19.23
CA VAL A 125 -16.14 -12.26 -18.61
C VAL A 125 -16.09 -12.80 -17.18
N LYS A 126 -15.33 -13.88 -16.94
CA LYS A 126 -15.14 -14.44 -15.59
C LYS A 126 -14.39 -13.48 -14.65
N MET A 127 -13.41 -12.74 -15.15
CA MET A 127 -12.74 -11.71 -14.35
C MET A 127 -13.64 -10.51 -14.09
N LEU A 128 -14.46 -10.12 -15.08
CA LEU A 128 -15.41 -9.01 -14.93
C LEU A 128 -16.48 -9.33 -13.88
N SER A 129 -17.00 -10.56 -13.86
CA SER A 129 -17.96 -11.02 -12.85
C SER A 129 -17.42 -11.09 -11.42
N LEU A 130 -16.10 -10.91 -11.23
CA LEU A 130 -15.45 -10.83 -9.92
C LEU A 130 -15.20 -9.38 -9.49
N VAL A 131 -15.57 -8.39 -10.32
CA VAL A 131 -15.37 -6.95 -10.06
C VAL A 131 -16.69 -6.21 -9.86
N GLU A 132 -17.80 -6.75 -10.39
CA GLU A 132 -19.19 -6.27 -10.19
C GLU A 132 -19.81 -6.79 -8.88
#